data_AF-A0A535JS54-F1
#
_entry.id   AF-A0A535JS54-F1
#
_cell.length_a   1.000
_cell.length_b   1.000
_cell.length_c   1.000
_cell.angle_alpha   90.00
_cell.angle_beta   90.00
_cell.angle_gamma   90.00
#
_symmetry.space_group_name_H-M   'P 1'
#
loop_
_entity.id
_entity.type
_entity.pdbx_description
1 polymer ?
#
loop_
_entity_poly.entity_id
_entity_poly.type
_entity_poly.pdbx_seq_one_letter_code
_entity_poly.pdbx_strand_id
1 'polypeptide(L)'
;MLVAALLVVACAPKPDDEGGYVGGICHPTTRRDAQAVATTTGQFGVAGSTSLTADVDETMVVVWRGGGPATSLAVIAYPLHPSRTGWVRWSVGGYGSTSPWGEVGYRVGLKPISSPGCWRIVPEGAPIEDGVVIAVRPV
;
A
#
# COMPACT_ATOMS: atom_id res chain seq x y z
N MET A 1 27.60 1.20 -35.30
CA MET A 1 26.51 1.48 -34.34
C MET A 1 26.91 0.87 -33.00
N LEU A 2 27.23 1.70 -32.00
CA LEU A 2 27.52 1.26 -30.64
C LEU A 2 26.19 1.19 -29.88
N VAL A 3 25.75 -0.01 -29.49
CA VAL A 3 24.59 -0.18 -28.61
C VAL A 3 25.06 0.04 -27.19
N ALA A 4 24.71 1.18 -26.60
CA ALA A 4 24.96 1.45 -25.19
C ALA A 4 24.03 0.57 -24.34
N ALA A 5 24.59 -0.45 -23.69
CA ALA A 5 23.88 -1.26 -22.71
C ALA A 5 23.63 -0.40 -21.45
N LEU A 6 22.40 0.05 -21.27
CA LEU A 6 21.93 0.61 -19.99
C LEU A 6 21.90 -0.53 -18.96
N LEU A 7 22.94 -0.58 -18.12
CA LEU A 7 22.96 -1.41 -16.92
C LEU A 7 21.92 -0.87 -15.94
N VAL A 8 20.73 -1.47 -15.96
CA VAL A 8 19.73 -1.25 -14.90
C VAL A 8 20.28 -1.95 -13.66
N VAL A 9 20.87 -1.19 -12.74
CA VAL A 9 21.19 -1.69 -11.40
C VAL A 9 19.86 -1.93 -10.70
N ALA A 10 19.32 -3.14 -10.81
CA ALA A 10 18.24 -3.59 -9.97
C ALA A 10 18.82 -3.74 -8.55
N CYS A 11 18.74 -2.69 -7.74
CA CYS A 11 18.97 -2.81 -6.31
C CYS A 11 18.01 -3.89 -5.80
N ALA A 12 18.56 -5.02 -5.32
CA ALA A 12 17.76 -6.01 -4.64
C ALA A 12 17.05 -5.31 -3.46
N PRO A 13 15.74 -5.49 -3.30
CA PRO A 13 15.00 -4.88 -2.20
C PRO A 13 15.60 -5.34 -0.87
N LYS A 14 15.82 -4.40 0.06
CA LYS A 14 16.23 -4.76 1.42
C LYS A 14 14.98 -5.17 2.21
N PRO A 15 15.06 -6.17 3.11
CA PRO A 15 13.92 -6.56 3.95
C PRO A 15 13.30 -5.40 4.72
N ASP A 16 14.11 -4.41 5.12
CA ASP A 16 13.64 -3.22 5.83
C ASP A 16 12.71 -2.33 4.99
N ASP A 17 12.77 -2.43 3.66
CA ASP A 17 11.99 -1.57 2.77
C ASP A 17 10.53 -2.01 2.64
N GLU A 18 10.22 -3.27 3.01
CA GLU A 18 8.86 -3.84 2.98
C GLU A 18 8.01 -3.32 4.14
N GLY A 19 8.65 -2.87 5.21
CA GLY A 19 7.99 -2.42 6.43
C GLY A 19 7.48 -3.55 7.32
N GLY A 20 7.09 -3.20 8.53
CA GLY A 20 6.63 -4.16 9.53
C GLY A 20 6.40 -3.52 10.89
N TYR A 21 6.17 -4.36 11.89
CA TYR A 21 6.06 -3.94 13.28
C TYR A 21 7.16 -4.62 14.09
N VAL A 22 8.15 -3.86 14.53
CA VAL A 22 9.36 -4.37 15.20
C VAL A 22 9.64 -3.52 16.44
N GLY A 23 9.89 -4.16 17.57
CA GLY A 23 10.29 -3.46 18.79
C GLY A 23 9.26 -2.45 19.31
N GLY A 24 7.97 -2.63 19.01
CA GLY A 24 6.93 -1.69 19.40
C GLY A 24 6.70 -0.54 18.41
N ILE A 25 7.44 -0.51 17.30
CA ILE A 25 7.46 0.59 16.34
C ILE A 25 6.89 0.10 15.00
N CYS A 26 6.00 0.91 14.41
CA CYS A 26 5.56 0.69 13.04
C CYS A 26 6.56 1.27 12.06
N HIS A 27 7.10 0.41 11.21
CA HIS A 27 7.94 0.76 10.08
C HIS A 27 7.07 0.67 8.82
N PRO A 28 6.59 1.80 8.26
CA PRO A 28 5.81 1.76 7.03
C PRO A 28 6.70 1.34 5.86
N THR A 29 6.10 0.75 4.82
CA THR A 29 6.81 0.42 3.58
C THR A 29 7.44 1.66 2.99
N THR A 30 8.75 1.59 2.72
CA THR A 30 9.54 2.65 2.09
C THR A 30 9.94 2.30 0.66
N ARG A 31 9.92 1.01 0.29
CA ARG A 31 10.17 0.57 -1.08
C ARG A 31 9.18 1.24 -2.02
N ARG A 32 9.71 1.91 -3.04
CA ARG A 32 8.93 2.58 -4.08
C ARG A 32 9.33 2.08 -5.45
N ASP A 33 8.38 2.00 -6.35
CA ASP A 33 8.67 1.72 -7.76
C ASP A 33 9.06 3.00 -8.53
N ALA A 34 9.29 2.88 -9.83
CA ALA A 34 9.69 3.99 -10.70
C ALA A 34 8.63 5.12 -10.78
N GLN A 35 7.41 4.88 -10.32
CA GLN A 35 6.31 5.83 -10.33
C GLN A 35 5.96 6.32 -8.92
N ALA A 36 6.89 6.14 -7.97
CA ALA A 36 6.78 6.54 -6.57
C ALA A 36 5.62 5.87 -5.80
N VAL A 37 5.11 4.73 -6.28
CA VAL A 37 4.13 3.93 -5.55
C VAL A 37 4.84 3.07 -4.52
N ALA A 38 4.39 3.12 -3.26
CA ALA A 38 4.89 2.21 -2.24
C ALA A 38 4.39 0.79 -2.51
N THR A 39 5.31 -0.17 -2.67
CA THR A 39 4.97 -1.54 -3.06
C THR A 39 6.06 -2.55 -2.72
N THR A 40 5.64 -3.76 -2.39
CA THR A 40 6.49 -4.94 -2.13
C THR A 40 6.72 -5.76 -3.41
N THR A 41 5.70 -5.95 -4.24
CA THR A 41 5.78 -6.81 -5.43
C THR A 41 5.66 -6.09 -6.76
N GLY A 42 5.24 -4.82 -6.76
CA GLY A 42 4.90 -4.07 -7.96
C GLY A 42 3.52 -4.41 -8.55
N GLN A 43 2.70 -5.23 -7.89
CA GLN A 43 1.34 -5.58 -8.34
C GLN A 43 0.24 -4.79 -7.62
N PHE A 44 0.40 -4.60 -6.31
CA PHE A 44 -0.44 -3.76 -5.45
C PHE A 44 0.41 -2.70 -4.75
N GLY A 45 -0.14 -1.52 -4.54
CA GLY A 45 0.60 -0.43 -3.93
C GLY A 45 -0.24 0.70 -3.36
N VAL A 46 0.41 1.55 -2.58
CA VAL A 46 -0.17 2.79 -2.04
C VAL A 46 0.48 3.98 -2.74
N ALA A 47 -0.34 4.82 -3.35
CA ALA A 47 0.10 6.09 -3.91
C ALA A 47 0.11 7.16 -2.80
N GLY A 48 1.18 7.95 -2.72
CA GLY A 48 1.36 8.95 -1.66
C GLY A 48 2.00 8.39 -0.39
N SER A 49 1.69 8.98 0.76
CA SER A 49 2.33 8.63 2.03
C SER A 49 1.91 7.25 2.55
N THR A 50 2.85 6.51 3.12
CA THR A 50 2.57 5.30 3.93
C THR A 50 2.55 5.62 5.44
N SER A 51 2.77 6.88 5.80
CA SER A 51 2.51 7.43 7.14
C SER A 51 1.33 8.39 7.04
N LEU A 52 0.17 7.94 7.53
CA LEU A 52 -1.10 8.65 7.49
C LEU A 52 -1.42 9.21 8.87
N THR A 53 -2.28 10.22 8.92
CA THR A 53 -2.75 10.78 10.18
C THR A 53 -4.03 10.06 10.64
N ALA A 54 -4.27 10.03 11.94
CA ALA A 54 -5.48 9.49 12.55
C ALA A 54 -6.65 10.45 12.35
N ASP A 55 -7.01 10.70 11.10
CA ASP A 55 -8.18 11.48 10.70
C ASP A 55 -9.21 10.53 10.07
N VAL A 56 -10.46 10.70 10.47
CA VAL A 56 -11.60 9.90 10.02
C VAL A 56 -12.03 10.22 8.60
N ASP A 57 -11.70 11.41 8.12
CA ASP A 57 -12.02 11.88 6.77
C ASP A 57 -10.85 11.64 5.79
N GLU A 58 -9.72 11.16 6.30
CA GLU A 58 -8.56 10.84 5.47
C GLU A 58 -8.80 9.56 4.65
N THR A 59 -8.36 9.63 3.39
CA THR A 59 -8.42 8.52 2.45
C THR A 59 -7.01 8.19 1.98
N MET A 60 -6.69 6.90 1.90
CA MET A 60 -5.53 6.45 1.16
C MET A 60 -5.91 6.12 -0.28
N VAL A 61 -4.98 6.33 -1.20
CA VAL A 61 -5.13 5.89 -2.59
C VAL A 61 -4.31 4.63 -2.78
N VAL A 62 -4.98 3.54 -3.14
CA VAL A 62 -4.33 2.29 -3.51
C VAL A 62 -4.39 2.10 -5.02
N VAL A 63 -3.42 1.39 -5.57
CA VAL A 63 -3.31 1.08 -6.99
C VAL A 63 -3.06 -0.41 -7.18
N TRP A 64 -3.58 -0.94 -8.28
CA TRP A 64 -3.52 -2.37 -8.59
C TRP A 64 -3.41 -2.56 -10.10
N ARG A 65 -2.42 -3.33 -10.57
CA ARG A 65 -2.16 -3.52 -12.01
C ARG A 65 -3.23 -4.34 -12.73
N GLY A 66 -4.01 -5.14 -12.00
CA GLY A 66 -5.21 -5.81 -12.54
C GLY A 66 -6.48 -4.95 -12.52
N GLY A 67 -6.38 -3.71 -12.03
CA GLY A 67 -7.50 -2.81 -11.84
C GLY A 67 -7.91 -2.06 -13.11
N GLY A 68 -9.12 -1.50 -13.08
CA GLY A 68 -9.70 -0.71 -14.17
C GLY A 68 -10.99 -0.02 -13.72
N PRO A 69 -11.54 0.92 -14.53
CA PRO A 69 -12.74 1.67 -14.19
C PRO A 69 -13.97 0.82 -13.87
N ALA A 70 -14.10 -0.34 -14.54
CA ALA A 70 -15.19 -1.29 -14.32
C ALA A 70 -14.89 -2.33 -13.23
N THR A 71 -13.69 -2.32 -12.67
CA THR A 71 -13.22 -3.35 -11.74
C THR A 71 -13.31 -2.84 -10.31
N SER A 72 -14.16 -3.46 -9.50
CA SER A 72 -14.14 -3.26 -8.04
C SER A 72 -12.93 -3.96 -7.43
N LEU A 73 -12.32 -3.34 -6.43
CA LEU A 73 -11.22 -3.89 -5.65
C LEU A 73 -11.67 -4.10 -4.21
N ALA A 74 -11.51 -5.32 -3.71
CA ALA A 74 -11.58 -5.59 -2.29
C ALA A 74 -10.20 -5.43 -1.66
N VAL A 75 -10.10 -4.64 -0.60
CA VAL A 75 -8.86 -4.33 0.12
C VAL A 75 -9.02 -4.77 1.56
N ILE A 76 -8.01 -5.44 2.10
CA ILE A 76 -7.99 -5.93 3.48
C ILE A 76 -6.86 -5.23 4.25
N ALA A 77 -7.16 -4.75 5.46
CA ALA A 77 -6.16 -4.31 6.42
C ALA A 77 -6.02 -5.34 7.56
N TYR A 78 -4.81 -5.85 7.71
CA TYR A 78 -4.41 -6.70 8.82
C TYR A 78 -3.63 -5.88 9.85
N PRO A 79 -3.99 -5.90 11.14
CA PRO A 79 -3.19 -5.27 12.17
C PRO A 79 -1.87 -6.03 12.32
N LEU A 80 -0.76 -5.29 12.42
CA LEU A 80 0.54 -5.87 12.76
C LEU A 80 0.88 -5.77 14.24
N HIS A 81 0.11 -4.98 14.99
CA HIS A 81 0.27 -4.89 16.45
C HIS A 81 -0.29 -6.17 17.11
N PRO A 82 0.47 -6.87 17.95
CA PRO A 82 0.09 -8.19 18.49
C PRO A 82 -1.16 -8.16 19.40
N SER A 83 -1.47 -7.02 20.02
CA SER A 83 -2.70 -6.88 20.84
C SER A 83 -3.98 -6.63 20.03
N ARG A 84 -3.88 -6.41 18.71
CA ARG A 84 -5.04 -6.20 17.84
C ARG A 84 -5.28 -7.47 17.04
N THR A 85 -6.51 -7.96 17.06
CA THR A 85 -6.93 -9.14 16.31
C THR A 85 -8.04 -8.77 15.32
N GLY A 86 -8.25 -9.63 14.32
CA GLY A 86 -9.21 -9.41 13.25
C GLY A 86 -8.60 -8.68 12.04
N TRP A 87 -9.44 -8.36 11.07
CA TRP A 87 -9.08 -7.63 9.87
C TRP A 87 -10.26 -6.75 9.43
N VAL A 88 -9.95 -5.72 8.66
CA VAL A 88 -10.96 -4.85 8.05
C VAL A 88 -10.95 -5.07 6.55
N ARG A 89 -12.13 -5.13 5.94
CA ARG A 89 -12.28 -5.21 4.49
C ARG A 89 -13.08 -4.02 3.97
N TRP A 90 -12.60 -3.43 2.89
CA TRP A 90 -13.32 -2.46 2.08
C TRP A 90 -13.56 -3.03 0.69
N SER A 91 -14.70 -2.71 0.10
CA SER A 91 -14.94 -2.89 -1.33
C SER A 91 -15.05 -1.51 -1.96
N VAL A 92 -14.11 -1.19 -2.86
CA VAL A 92 -13.99 0.12 -3.48
C VAL A 92 -14.09 -0.01 -5.00
N GLY A 93 -14.91 0.84 -5.61
CA GLY A 93 -14.93 0.99 -7.06
C GLY A 93 -13.70 1.75 -7.55
N GLY A 94 -13.30 1.52 -8.79
CA GLY A 94 -12.27 2.32 -9.44
C GLY A 94 -12.69 3.80 -9.46
N TYR A 95 -11.85 4.67 -8.92
CA TYR A 95 -12.07 6.11 -9.01
C TYR A 95 -11.39 6.60 -10.29
N GLY A 96 -12.17 7.21 -11.19
CA GLY A 96 -11.83 7.57 -12.57
C GLY A 96 -10.77 8.68 -12.74
N SER A 97 -9.80 8.78 -11.85
CA SER A 97 -8.59 9.59 -12.07
C SER A 97 -7.42 8.66 -12.39
N THR A 98 -6.68 8.99 -13.44
CA THR A 98 -5.41 8.36 -13.80
C THR A 98 -4.54 8.17 -12.56
N SER A 99 -4.11 6.94 -12.31
CA SER A 99 -3.18 6.62 -11.24
C SER A 99 -1.79 6.34 -11.81
N PRO A 100 -0.76 6.26 -10.96
CA PRO A 100 0.56 5.86 -11.41
C PRO A 100 0.56 4.56 -12.23
N TRP A 101 -0.28 3.57 -11.92
CA TRP A 101 -0.24 2.26 -12.59
C TRP A 101 -1.29 2.04 -13.67
N GLY A 102 -2.10 3.04 -13.99
CA GLY A 102 -3.10 2.90 -15.05
C GLY A 102 -4.22 3.94 -14.97
N GLU A 103 -5.38 3.57 -15.48
CA GLU A 103 -6.50 4.51 -15.66
C GLU A 103 -7.21 4.89 -14.36
N VAL A 104 -7.08 4.08 -13.30
CA VAL A 104 -7.75 4.31 -12.02
C VAL A 104 -6.86 4.11 -10.82
N GLY A 105 -7.13 4.90 -9.78
CA GLY A 105 -6.77 4.60 -8.40
C GLY A 105 -8.01 4.23 -7.61
N TYR A 106 -7.84 3.66 -6.43
CA TYR A 106 -8.92 3.25 -5.55
C TYR A 106 -8.81 4.00 -4.23
N ARG A 107 -9.82 4.81 -3.89
CA ARG A 107 -9.84 5.56 -2.63
C ARG A 107 -10.40 4.67 -1.53
N VAL A 108 -9.58 4.40 -0.52
CA VAL A 108 -9.97 3.65 0.67
C VAL A 108 -10.02 4.61 1.84
N GLY A 109 -11.20 4.78 2.44
CA GLY A 109 -11.35 5.57 3.67
C GLY A 109 -10.69 4.86 4.85
N LEU A 110 -10.08 5.62 5.76
CA LEU A 110 -9.37 5.03 6.88
C LEU A 110 -10.27 4.42 7.96
N LYS A 111 -11.58 4.70 8.00
CA LYS A 111 -12.47 3.99 8.95
C LYS A 111 -12.60 2.51 8.59
N PRO A 112 -12.48 1.59 9.56
CA PRO A 112 -12.33 1.76 11.00
C PRO A 112 -10.88 1.68 11.50
N ILE A 113 -9.87 1.67 10.62
CA ILE A 113 -8.44 1.65 10.97
C ILE A 113 -7.86 3.03 11.34
N SER A 114 -8.68 4.08 11.43
CA SER A 114 -8.28 5.47 11.68
C SER A 114 -7.71 5.73 13.08
N SER A 115 -7.57 4.70 13.92
CA SER A 115 -6.85 4.82 15.20
C SER A 115 -5.35 4.57 14.99
N PRO A 116 -4.47 5.24 15.76
CA PRO A 116 -3.04 5.03 15.62
C PRO A 116 -2.64 3.56 15.71
N GLY A 117 -1.79 3.12 14.78
CA GLY A 117 -1.46 1.71 14.65
C GLY A 117 -0.68 1.38 13.38
N CYS A 118 -0.34 0.09 13.27
CA CYS A 118 0.40 -0.48 12.15
C CYS A 118 -0.49 -1.48 11.42
N TRP A 119 -0.65 -1.28 10.11
CA TRP A 119 -1.55 -2.07 9.30
C TRP A 119 -0.84 -2.53 8.03
N ARG A 120 -1.02 -3.79 7.66
CA ARG A 120 -0.65 -4.29 6.34
C ARG A 120 -1.88 -4.33 5.44
N ILE A 121 -1.81 -3.60 4.34
CA ILE A 121 -2.87 -3.43 3.37
C ILE A 121 -2.59 -4.36 2.19
N VAL A 122 -3.56 -5.21 1.86
CA VAL A 122 -3.46 -6.18 0.75
C VAL A 122 -4.72 -6.15 -0.10
N PRO A 123 -4.65 -6.48 -1.40
CA PRO A 123 -5.83 -6.82 -2.14
C PRO A 123 -6.34 -8.19 -1.69
N GLU A 124 -7.66 -8.38 -1.69
CA GLU A 124 -8.26 -9.66 -1.34
C GLU A 124 -7.76 -10.78 -2.28
N GLY A 125 -7.36 -11.91 -1.68
CA GLY A 125 -6.84 -13.07 -2.41
C GLY A 125 -5.33 -13.06 -2.70
N ALA A 126 -4.62 -11.96 -2.40
CA ALA A 126 -3.17 -11.95 -2.45
C ALA A 126 -2.52 -12.48 -1.16
N PRO A 127 -1.28 -13.00 -1.24
CA PRO A 127 -0.48 -13.29 -0.06
C PRO A 127 -0.35 -12.06 0.85
N ILE A 128 -0.35 -12.26 2.16
CA ILE A 128 -0.36 -11.14 3.11
C ILE A 128 0.96 -10.37 3.03
N GLU A 129 2.08 -11.08 2.87
CA GLU A 129 3.43 -10.56 2.71
C GLU A 129 3.59 -9.62 1.50
N ASP A 130 2.74 -9.74 0.48
CA ASP A 130 2.75 -8.87 -0.71
C ASP A 130 2.08 -7.51 -0.46
N GLY A 131 1.58 -7.30 0.76
CA GLY A 131 0.92 -6.07 1.17
C GLY A 131 1.86 -4.91 1.47
N VAL A 132 1.29 -3.71 1.49
CA VAL A 132 1.96 -2.48 1.90
C VAL A 132 1.69 -2.22 3.37
N VAL A 133 2.74 -2.00 4.15
CA VAL A 133 2.63 -1.58 5.54
C VAL A 133 2.44 -0.07 5.62
N ILE A 134 1.39 0.36 6.31
CA ILE A 134 1.12 1.75 6.64
C ILE A 134 1.17 1.98 8.15
N ALA A 135 1.58 3.18 8.53
CA ALA A 135 1.51 3.68 9.89
C ALA A 135 0.40 4.75 9.97
N VAL A 136 -0.59 4.54 10.82
CA VAL A 136 -1.55 5.59 11.21
C VAL A 136 -1.00 6.24 12.48
N ARG A 137 -0.75 7.55 12.42
CA ARG A 137 -0.13 8.33 13.49
C ARG A 137 -1.14 9.23 14.18
N PRO A 138 -0.94 9.60 15.45
CA PRO A 138 -1.75 10.64 16.08
C PRO A 138 -1.71 11.95 15.27
N VAL A 139 -2.79 12.73 15.37
CA VAL A 139 -2.86 14.13 14.94
C VAL A 139 -1.93 15.02 15.77
#